data_AF-A0A661CSR5-F1
#
_entry.id   AF-A0A661CSR5-F1
#
_cell.length_a   1.000
_cell.length_b   1.000
_cell.length_c   1.000
_cell.angle_alpha   90.00
_cell.angle_beta   90.00
_cell.angle_gamma   90.00
#
_symmetry.space_group_name_H-M   'P 1'
#
loop_
_entity.id
_entity.type
_entity.pdbx_description
1 polymer ?
#
loop_
_entity_poly.entity_id
_entity_poly.type
_entity_poly.pdbx_seq_one_letter_code
_entity_poly.pdbx_strand_id
1 'polypeptide(L)'
;PTFGRLKTDLLDPIVERAFNILYRAGKLPQLPEGLEEANIDVNYTGPLARSQKFEEAQAIQNYMMTTAQLAEAYPEALDIIDVDGAMSTMAILQGVPAKALKGKAEIKEMREQRKQQQEAAMQTQQAQEAGAAMQSVGQGAQAMGEAPPEMMQAIGQAAGGQ
;
A
#
# COMPACT_ATOMS: atom_id res chain seq x y z
N PRO A 1 -11.67 -0.30 -32.94
CA PRO A 1 -12.73 0.27 -32.06
C PRO A 1 -12.46 -0.21 -30.63
N THR A 2 -12.47 0.67 -29.64
CA THR A 2 -12.29 0.26 -28.24
C THR A 2 -13.53 -0.52 -27.79
N PHE A 3 -13.34 -1.61 -27.04
CA PHE A 3 -14.47 -2.41 -26.54
C PHE A 3 -15.45 -1.56 -25.73
N GLY A 4 -14.99 -0.54 -25.01
CA GLY A 4 -15.87 0.40 -24.31
C GLY A 4 -16.89 1.07 -25.23
N ARG A 5 -16.49 1.50 -26.44
CA ARG A 5 -17.44 2.04 -27.43
C ARG A 5 -18.34 0.95 -27.98
N LEU A 6 -17.82 -0.25 -28.23
CA LEU A 6 -18.63 -1.38 -28.71
C LEU A 6 -19.66 -1.84 -27.66
N LYS A 7 -19.32 -1.73 -26.37
CA LYS A 7 -20.22 -1.95 -25.25
C LYS A 7 -21.34 -0.90 -25.25
N THR A 8 -20.99 0.38 -25.13
CA THR A 8 -21.96 1.46 -24.96
C THR A 8 -22.78 1.73 -26.22
N ASP A 9 -22.18 1.63 -27.41
CA ASP A 9 -22.84 1.97 -28.67
C ASP A 9 -23.66 0.80 -29.25
N LEU A 10 -23.42 -0.45 -28.82
CA LEU A 10 -24.03 -1.64 -29.43
C LEU A 10 -24.55 -2.66 -28.43
N LEU A 11 -23.71 -3.15 -27.52
CA LEU A 11 -24.11 -4.25 -26.62
C LEU A 11 -25.16 -3.81 -25.61
N ASP A 12 -24.96 -2.66 -24.96
CA ASP A 12 -25.90 -2.13 -23.96
C ASP A 12 -27.29 -1.91 -24.59
N PRO A 13 -27.43 -1.20 -25.73
CA PRO A 13 -28.73 -1.03 -26.39
C PRO A 13 -29.39 -2.34 -26.84
N ILE A 14 -28.60 -3.31 -27.32
CA ILE A 14 -29.14 -4.61 -27.77
C ILE A 14 -29.69 -5.40 -26.59
N VAL A 15 -28.93 -5.48 -25.49
CA VAL A 15 -29.31 -6.23 -24.29
C VAL A 15 -30.53 -5.60 -23.63
N GLU A 16 -30.56 -4.27 -23.47
CA GLU A 16 -31.72 -3.55 -22.94
C GLU A 16 -32.97 -3.76 -23.80
N ARG A 17 -32.83 -3.67 -25.13
CA ARG A 17 -33.95 -3.90 -26.05
C ARG A 17 -34.47 -5.34 -25.95
N ALA A 18 -33.59 -6.32 -25.91
CA ALA A 18 -33.97 -7.73 -25.79
C ALA A 18 -34.68 -8.00 -24.45
N PHE A 19 -34.15 -7.47 -23.34
CA PHE A 19 -34.78 -7.56 -22.02
C PHE A 19 -36.20 -6.97 -22.04
N ASN A 20 -36.35 -5.74 -22.52
CA ASN A 20 -37.64 -5.04 -22.56
C ASN A 20 -38.67 -5.73 -23.47
N ILE A 21 -38.24 -6.40 -24.55
CA ILE A 21 -39.13 -7.22 -25.38
C ILE A 21 -39.59 -8.46 -24.61
N LEU A 22 -38.67 -9.19 -23.98
CA LEU A 22 -39.00 -10.42 -23.23
C LEU A 22 -39.83 -10.14 -21.98
N TYR A 23 -39.58 -9.02 -21.31
CA TYR A 23 -40.34 -8.57 -20.15
C TYR A 23 -41.80 -8.28 -20.51
N ARG A 24 -42.03 -7.44 -21.54
CA ARG A 24 -43.39 -7.17 -22.04
C ARG A 24 -44.10 -8.39 -22.60
N ALA A 25 -43.34 -9.37 -23.12
CA ALA A 25 -43.88 -10.64 -23.58
C ALA A 25 -44.20 -11.64 -22.45
N GLY A 26 -43.99 -11.27 -21.17
CA GLY A 26 -44.22 -12.13 -20.02
C GLY A 26 -43.31 -13.36 -19.97
N LYS A 27 -42.16 -13.31 -20.65
CA LYS A 27 -41.17 -14.41 -20.70
C LYS A 27 -40.14 -14.33 -19.57
N LEU A 28 -40.10 -13.22 -18.86
CA LEU A 28 -39.26 -13.01 -17.69
C LEU A 28 -40.13 -13.03 -16.42
N PRO A 29 -39.56 -13.40 -15.26
CA PRO A 29 -40.23 -13.26 -13.97
C PRO A 29 -40.68 -11.83 -13.72
N GLN A 30 -41.72 -11.66 -12.92
CA GLN A 30 -42.15 -10.34 -12.48
C GLN A 30 -41.04 -9.66 -11.68
N LEU A 31 -40.86 -8.35 -11.87
CA LEU A 31 -39.86 -7.60 -11.12
C LEU A 31 -40.18 -7.72 -9.60
N PRO A 32 -39.17 -7.89 -8.74
CA PRO A 32 -39.35 -7.86 -7.29
C PRO A 32 -40.04 -6.57 -6.82
N GLU A 33 -40.80 -6.64 -5.72
CA GLU A 33 -41.46 -5.47 -5.13
C GLU A 33 -40.43 -4.35 -4.86
N GLY A 34 -40.71 -3.14 -5.36
CA GLY A 34 -39.87 -1.97 -5.20
C GLY A 34 -38.90 -1.67 -6.37
N LEU A 35 -38.82 -2.53 -7.39
CA LEU A 35 -38.16 -2.19 -8.66
C LEU A 35 -39.20 -1.64 -9.66
N GLU A 36 -39.18 -0.33 -9.88
CA GLU A 36 -39.84 0.27 -11.05
C GLU A 36 -39.05 -0.06 -12.33
N GLU A 37 -39.69 0.04 -13.50
CA GLU A 37 -39.11 -0.23 -14.84
C GLU A 37 -37.85 0.63 -15.18
N ALA A 38 -37.38 1.45 -14.24
CA ALA A 38 -36.34 2.45 -14.43
C ALA A 38 -34.95 1.94 -14.01
N ASN A 39 -34.06 1.90 -15.02
CA ASN A 39 -32.61 1.69 -14.97
C ASN A 39 -32.13 0.25 -14.70
N ILE A 40 -31.99 -0.51 -15.78
CA ILE A 40 -31.27 -1.78 -15.80
C ILE A 40 -29.76 -1.47 -15.89
N ASP A 41 -28.98 -1.89 -14.89
CA ASP A 41 -27.52 -1.87 -14.97
C ASP A 41 -26.97 -3.21 -15.49
N VAL A 42 -26.49 -3.21 -16.74
CA VAL A 42 -26.02 -4.43 -17.42
C VAL A 42 -24.57 -4.74 -17.05
N ASN A 43 -24.41 -5.74 -16.19
CA ASN A 43 -23.12 -6.26 -15.77
C ASN A 43 -22.68 -7.47 -16.62
N TYR A 44 -21.69 -7.28 -17.49
CA TYR A 44 -21.13 -8.33 -18.35
C TYR A 44 -20.18 -9.24 -17.57
N THR A 45 -20.62 -10.46 -17.26
CA THR A 45 -19.83 -11.46 -16.52
C THR A 45 -19.14 -12.49 -17.43
N GLY A 46 -19.27 -12.35 -18.75
CA GLY A 46 -18.73 -13.28 -19.74
C GLY A 46 -17.19 -13.32 -19.82
N PRO A 47 -16.61 -14.36 -20.45
CA PRO A 47 -15.16 -14.58 -20.52
C PRO A 47 -14.36 -13.37 -21.03
N LEU A 48 -14.84 -12.71 -22.09
CA LEU A 48 -14.16 -11.57 -22.70
C LEU A 48 -14.13 -10.32 -21.80
N ALA A 49 -15.22 -10.03 -21.09
CA ALA A 49 -15.28 -8.91 -20.15
C ALA A 49 -14.38 -9.17 -18.93
N ARG A 50 -14.29 -10.44 -18.50
CA ARG A 50 -13.32 -10.85 -17.46
C ARG A 50 -11.88 -10.74 -17.94
N SER A 51 -11.58 -11.13 -19.18
CA SER A 51 -10.25 -10.97 -19.78
C SER A 51 -9.81 -9.51 -19.82
N GLN A 52 -10.69 -8.57 -20.18
CA GLN A 52 -10.35 -7.14 -20.19
C GLN A 52 -10.10 -6.58 -18.79
N LYS A 53 -10.96 -6.91 -17.81
CA LYS A 53 -10.72 -6.53 -16.41
C LYS A 53 -9.40 -7.10 -15.90
N PHE A 54 -9.05 -8.32 -16.32
CA PHE A 54 -7.78 -8.94 -15.99
C PHE A 54 -6.60 -8.19 -16.64
N GLU A 55 -6.70 -7.80 -17.91
CA GLU A 55 -5.69 -6.97 -18.59
C GLU A 55 -5.50 -5.62 -17.89
N GLU A 56 -6.58 -4.95 -17.48
CA GLU A 56 -6.51 -3.71 -16.70
C GLU A 56 -5.80 -3.93 -15.35
N ALA A 57 -6.11 -5.02 -14.65
CA ALA A 57 -5.42 -5.37 -13.40
C ALA A 57 -3.92 -5.65 -13.62
N GLN A 58 -3.57 -6.32 -14.72
CA GLN A 58 -2.18 -6.56 -15.11
C GLN A 58 -1.44 -5.26 -15.45
N ALA A 59 -2.11 -4.29 -16.09
CA ALA A 59 -1.53 -2.98 -16.38
C ALA A 59 -1.14 -2.24 -15.08
N ILE A 60 -2.03 -2.23 -14.08
CA ILE A 60 -1.74 -1.61 -12.77
C ILE A 60 -0.56 -2.32 -12.09
N GLN A 61 -0.56 -3.66 -12.08
CA GLN A 61 0.51 -4.45 -11.47
C GLN A 61 1.88 -4.16 -12.13
N ASN A 62 1.93 -4.12 -13.46
CA ASN A 62 3.15 -3.82 -14.20
C ASN A 62 3.63 -2.40 -13.91
N TYR A 63 2.71 -1.43 -13.88
CA TYR A 63 3.06 -0.05 -13.55
C TYR A 63 3.64 0.08 -12.13
N MET A 64 3.01 -0.55 -11.12
CA MET A 64 3.54 -0.61 -9.76
C MET A 64 4.96 -1.20 -9.70
N MET A 65 5.19 -2.28 -10.42
CA MET A 65 6.50 -2.93 -10.48
C MET A 65 7.55 -2.03 -11.14
N THR A 66 7.21 -1.36 -12.24
CA THR A 66 8.10 -0.40 -12.90
C THR A 66 8.40 0.80 -11.99
N THR A 67 7.41 1.34 -11.30
CA THR A 67 7.61 2.45 -10.35
C THR A 67 8.52 2.04 -9.20
N ALA A 68 8.37 0.83 -8.66
CA ALA A 68 9.24 0.32 -7.61
C ALA A 68 10.71 0.18 -8.06
N GLN A 69 10.95 -0.29 -9.28
CA GLN A 69 12.30 -0.34 -9.85
C GLN A 69 12.88 1.05 -10.08
N LEU A 70 12.06 2.00 -10.56
CA LEU A 70 12.52 3.36 -10.82
C LEU A 70 12.84 4.12 -9.54
N ALA A 71 12.14 3.81 -8.44
CA ALA A 71 12.33 4.43 -7.13
C ALA A 71 13.74 4.24 -6.55
N GLU A 72 14.51 3.24 -7.00
CA GLU A 72 15.91 3.06 -6.59
C GLU A 72 16.80 4.21 -7.06
N ALA A 73 16.52 4.77 -8.24
CA ALA A 73 17.24 5.90 -8.82
C ALA A 73 16.52 7.24 -8.63
N TYR A 74 15.18 7.21 -8.61
CA TYR A 74 14.29 8.38 -8.55
C TYR A 74 13.22 8.18 -7.47
N PRO A 75 13.53 8.43 -6.20
CA PRO A 75 12.59 8.20 -5.08
C PRO A 75 11.26 8.93 -5.23
N GLU A 76 11.24 10.09 -5.89
CA GLU A 76 10.04 10.90 -6.17
C GLU A 76 9.02 10.19 -7.07
N ALA A 77 9.42 9.14 -7.79
CA ALA A 77 8.51 8.33 -8.58
C ALA A 77 7.41 7.68 -7.71
N LEU A 78 7.68 7.44 -6.43
CA LEU A 78 6.71 6.89 -5.47
C LEU A 78 5.58 7.88 -5.15
N ASP A 79 5.78 9.19 -5.33
CA ASP A 79 4.76 10.21 -5.05
C ASP A 79 3.63 10.22 -6.09
N ILE A 80 3.86 9.60 -7.26
CA ILE A 80 2.92 9.58 -8.38
C ILE A 80 1.80 8.56 -8.14
N ILE A 81 2.07 7.48 -7.41
CA ILE A 81 1.16 6.34 -7.32
C ILE A 81 0.48 6.24 -5.96
N ASP A 82 -0.85 6.29 -5.96
CA ASP A 82 -1.66 5.90 -4.79
C ASP A 82 -1.74 4.37 -4.70
N VAL A 83 -0.92 3.79 -3.84
CA VAL A 83 -0.87 2.33 -3.61
C VAL A 83 -2.20 1.79 -3.08
N ASP A 84 -2.92 2.53 -2.23
CA ASP A 84 -4.19 2.06 -1.67
C ASP A 84 -5.29 2.04 -2.72
N GLY A 85 -5.36 3.09 -3.54
CA GLY A 85 -6.26 3.19 -4.69
C GLY A 85 -5.97 2.10 -5.73
N ALA A 86 -4.69 1.89 -6.07
CA ALA A 86 -4.26 0.87 -7.01
C ALA A 86 -4.66 -0.55 -6.54
N MET A 87 -4.33 -0.91 -5.30
CA MET A 87 -4.66 -2.23 -4.73
C MET A 87 -6.17 -2.46 -4.62
N SER A 88 -6.93 -1.44 -4.21
CA SER A 88 -8.40 -1.51 -4.15
C SER A 88 -9.01 -1.73 -5.54
N THR A 89 -8.50 -1.02 -6.54
CA THR A 89 -8.97 -1.13 -7.94
C THR A 89 -8.65 -2.51 -8.51
N MET A 90 -7.42 -3.00 -8.31
CA MET A 90 -7.03 -4.35 -8.73
C MET A 90 -7.93 -5.43 -8.11
N ALA A 91 -8.25 -5.32 -6.81
CA ALA A 91 -9.13 -6.28 -6.15
C ALA A 91 -10.52 -6.33 -6.78
N ILE A 92 -11.07 -5.18 -7.19
CA ILE A 92 -12.36 -5.09 -7.91
C ILE A 92 -12.24 -5.74 -9.30
N LEU A 93 -11.20 -5.39 -10.06
CA LEU A 93 -10.97 -5.90 -11.41
C LEU A 93 -10.76 -7.43 -11.44
N GLN A 94 -10.08 -7.96 -10.43
CA GLN A 94 -9.84 -9.40 -10.26
C GLN A 94 -11.02 -10.15 -9.61
N GLY A 95 -12.05 -9.44 -9.13
CA GLY A 95 -13.22 -10.05 -8.51
C GLY A 95 -12.95 -10.63 -7.11
N VAL A 96 -12.01 -10.06 -6.36
CA VAL A 96 -11.74 -10.45 -4.98
C VAL A 96 -12.97 -10.11 -4.12
N PRO A 97 -13.54 -11.09 -3.38
CA PRO A 97 -14.73 -10.83 -2.59
C PRO A 97 -14.42 -9.87 -1.45
N ALA A 98 -15.29 -8.88 -1.20
CA ALA A 98 -15.08 -7.83 -0.20
C ALA A 98 -14.78 -8.37 1.21
N LYS A 99 -15.34 -9.52 1.58
CA LYS A 99 -15.06 -10.20 2.87
C LYS A 99 -13.59 -10.65 3.04
N ALA A 100 -12.82 -10.73 1.95
CA ALA A 100 -11.40 -11.04 1.99
C ALA A 100 -10.52 -9.79 2.12
N LEU A 101 -11.12 -8.59 2.07
CA LEU A 101 -10.42 -7.31 2.18
C LEU A 101 -10.68 -6.70 3.56
N LYS A 102 -9.68 -6.00 4.07
CA LYS A 102 -9.81 -5.21 5.30
C LYS A 102 -10.51 -3.89 5.01
N GLY A 103 -11.28 -3.38 5.98
CA GLY A 103 -11.92 -2.08 5.85
C GLY A 103 -10.92 -0.92 5.93
N LYS A 104 -11.24 0.23 5.32
CA LYS A 104 -10.38 1.43 5.37
C LYS A 104 -10.05 1.87 6.81
N ALA A 105 -11.03 1.79 7.71
CA ALA A 105 -10.85 2.13 9.13
C ALA A 105 -9.87 1.16 9.83
N GLU A 106 -10.03 -0.14 9.60
CA GLU A 106 -9.15 -1.19 10.15
C GLU A 106 -7.71 -1.01 9.64
N ILE A 107 -7.52 -0.72 8.36
CA ILE A 107 -6.20 -0.46 7.76
C ILE A 107 -5.56 0.78 8.40
N LYS A 108 -6.33 1.86 8.59
CA LYS A 108 -5.84 3.09 9.22
C LYS A 108 -5.39 2.84 10.65
N GLU A 109 -6.21 2.16 11.44
CA GLU A 109 -5.87 1.82 12.83
C GLU A 109 -4.60 0.95 12.90
N MET A 110 -4.51 -0.09 12.06
CA MET A 110 -3.32 -0.95 12.01
C MET A 110 -2.04 -0.18 11.66
N ARG A 111 -2.13 0.81 10.76
CA ARG A 111 -0.98 1.66 10.40
C ARG A 111 -0.59 2.61 11.52
N GLU A 112 -1.57 3.20 12.20
CA GLU A 112 -1.33 4.05 13.37
C GLU A 112 -0.61 3.26 14.48
N GLN A 113 -1.10 2.06 14.78
CA GLN A 113 -0.48 1.16 15.75
C GLN A 113 0.95 0.77 15.34
N ARG A 114 1.18 0.47 14.05
CA ARG A 114 2.52 0.13 13.55
C ARG A 114 3.48 1.32 13.64
N LYS A 115 3.00 2.53 13.39
CA LYS A 115 3.78 3.77 13.54
C LYS A 115 4.16 4.01 15.00
N GLN A 116 3.22 3.88 15.92
CA GLN A 116 3.48 3.99 17.37
C GLN A 116 4.49 2.95 17.85
N GLN A 117 4.39 1.71 17.38
CA GLN A 117 5.34 0.65 17.71
C GLN A 117 6.75 0.94 17.15
N GLN A 118 6.85 1.49 15.94
CA GLN A 118 8.13 1.90 15.35
C GLN A 118 8.77 3.06 16.11
N GLU A 119 7.99 4.07 16.51
CA GLU A 119 8.48 5.21 17.30
C GLU A 119 8.99 4.76 18.69
N ALA A 120 8.24 3.87 19.37
CA ALA A 120 8.67 3.31 20.66
C ALA A 120 9.94 2.45 20.53
N ALA A 121 10.05 1.65 19.47
CA ALA A 121 11.23 0.86 19.19
C ALA A 121 12.46 1.75 18.92
N MET A 122 12.28 2.84 18.15
CA MET A 122 13.35 3.79 17.86
C MET A 122 13.83 4.52 19.12
N GLN A 123 12.92 4.96 20.00
CA GLN A 123 13.30 5.56 21.30
C GLN A 123 14.08 4.59 22.18
N THR A 124 13.63 3.33 22.25
CA THR A 124 14.30 2.31 23.08
C THR A 124 15.71 2.04 22.55
N GLN A 125 15.86 1.92 21.24
CA GLN A 125 17.16 1.71 20.61
C GLN A 125 18.09 2.90 20.84
N GLN A 126 17.59 4.13 20.71
CA GLN A 126 18.36 5.35 20.96
C GLN A 126 18.77 5.48 22.44
N ALA A 127 17.89 5.12 23.38
CA ALA A 127 18.20 5.11 24.81
C ALA A 127 19.25 4.05 25.18
N GLN A 128 19.20 2.87 24.55
CA GLN A 128 20.21 1.82 24.73
C GLN A 128 21.57 2.25 24.17
N GLU A 129 21.59 2.87 23.00
CA GLU A 129 22.82 3.34 22.36
C GLU A 129 23.44 4.51 23.14
N ALA A 130 22.62 5.44 23.64
CA ALA A 130 23.06 6.51 24.53
C ALA A 130 23.56 5.98 25.88
N GLY A 131 22.88 4.97 26.45
CA GLY A 131 23.30 4.28 27.67
C GLY A 131 24.63 3.56 27.51
N ALA A 132 24.83 2.85 26.39
CA ALA A 132 26.09 2.18 26.08
C ALA A 132 27.25 3.17 25.84
N ALA A 133 26.98 4.29 25.16
CA ALA A 133 27.95 5.37 24.99
C ALA A 133 28.32 6.04 26.32
N MET A 134 27.35 6.25 27.21
CA MET A 134 27.62 6.85 28.53
C MET A 134 28.36 5.88 29.45
N GLN A 135 28.07 4.57 29.38
CA GLN A 135 28.82 3.53 30.08
C GLN A 135 30.25 3.40 29.58
N SER A 136 30.50 3.47 28.27
CA SER A 136 31.86 3.39 27.72
C SER A 136 32.70 4.63 28.06
N VAL A 137 32.10 5.82 28.05
CA VAL A 137 32.74 7.05 28.53
C VAL A 137 33.01 6.98 30.04
N GLY A 138 32.05 6.47 30.83
CA GLY A 138 32.21 6.27 32.27
C GLY A 138 33.34 5.29 32.62
N GLN A 139 33.43 4.17 31.92
CA GLN A 139 34.53 3.20 32.07
C GLN A 139 35.87 3.79 31.61
N GLY A 140 35.90 4.57 30.53
CA GLY A 140 37.12 5.27 30.08
C GLY A 140 37.60 6.33 31.08
N ALA A 141 36.67 7.04 31.72
CA ALA A 141 36.99 8.01 32.77
C ALA A 141 37.46 7.34 34.07
N GLN A 142 36.88 6.20 34.45
CA GLN A 142 37.34 5.39 35.58
C GLN A 142 38.72 4.78 35.31
N ALA A 143 38.97 4.26 34.11
CA ALA A 143 40.28 3.73 33.73
C ALA A 143 41.38 4.82 33.70
N MET A 144 41.02 6.07 33.37
CA MET A 144 41.95 7.21 33.48
C MET A 144 42.10 7.73 34.91
N GLY A 145 41.06 7.65 35.75
CA GLY A 145 41.11 8.05 37.16
C GLY A 145 41.84 7.05 38.07
N GLU A 146 41.87 5.77 37.70
CA GLU A 146 42.61 4.70 38.37
C GLU A 146 44.02 4.48 37.77
N ALA A 147 44.41 5.26 36.75
CA ALA A 147 45.74 5.17 36.18
C ALA A 147 46.82 5.48 37.25
N PRO A 148 47.80 4.59 37.48
CA PRO A 148 48.82 4.78 38.50
C PRO A 148 49.55 6.12 38.31
N PRO A 149 49.93 6.83 39.39
CA PRO A 149 50.56 8.16 39.32
C PRO A 149 51.86 8.20 38.49
N GLU A 150 52.50 7.05 38.24
CA GLU A 150 53.66 6.93 37.35
C GLU A 150 53.34 7.21 35.88
N MET A 151 52.14 6.86 35.39
CA MET A 151 51.74 7.10 34.01
C MET A 151 51.44 8.58 33.74
N MET A 152 50.96 9.31 34.76
CA MET A 152 50.67 10.75 34.66
C MET A 152 51.95 11.59 34.61
N GLN A 153 53.03 11.14 35.27
CA GLN A 153 54.37 11.76 35.15
C GLN A 153 55.01 11.55 33.78
N ALA A 154 54.80 10.40 33.14
CA ALA A 154 55.34 10.13 31.80
C ALA A 154 54.70 11.02 30.71
N ILE A 155 53.41 11.31 30.82
CA ILE A 155 52.71 12.20 29.88
C ILE A 155 53.12 13.67 30.07
N GLY A 156 53.33 14.09 31.33
CA GLY A 156 53.85 15.44 31.63
C GLY A 156 55.29 15.68 31.15
N GLN A 157 56.13 14.66 31.13
CA GLN A 157 57.49 14.75 30.60
C GLN A 157 57.55 14.74 29.06
N ALA A 158 56.59 14.09 28.38
CA ALA A 158 56.52 14.09 26.92
C ALA A 158 55.96 15.41 26.33
N ALA A 159 55.13 16.14 27.07
CA ALA A 159 54.57 17.44 26.62
C ALA A 159 55.47 18.65 26.93
N GLY A 160 56.49 18.49 27.77
CA GLY A 160 57.43 19.55 28.17
C GLY A 160 58.81 19.47 27.51
N GLY A 161 59.06 18.50 26.64
CA GLY A 161 60.32 18.34 25.90
C GLY A 161 60.27 19.05 24.55
N GLN A 162 61.13 20.06 24.42
CA GLN A 162 61.43 20.82 23.20
C GLN A 162 61.85 19.93 22.02
#